data_AF-A0A1X6WQS7-F1
#
_entry.id   AF-A0A1X6WQS7-F1
#
_cell.length_a   1.000
_cell.length_b   1.000
_cell.length_c   1.000
_cell.angle_alpha   90.00
_cell.angle_beta   90.00
_cell.angle_gamma   90.00
#
_symmetry.space_group_name_H-M   'P 1'
#
loop_
_entity.id
_entity.type
_entity.pdbx_description
1 polymer ?
#
loop_
_entity_poly.entity_id
_entity_poly.type
_entity_poly.pdbx_seq_one_letter_code
_entity_poly.pdbx_strand_id
1 'polypeptide(L)'
;MGKSLFKVNDWQEEFTIEEKIAHARAVYDIEGELTGKINVDYTILYLNYNKENSHQSSSVFEGFMIFDGEMNGRKGRFILRDKGSFIDNQYEAKVEVITGTGTGDFIGISGKGTYEPAEEGMLLNLMIN
;
A
#
# COMPACT_ATOMS: atom_id res chain seq x y z
N MET A 1 4.83 -18.52 -2.51
CA MET A 1 4.64 -17.18 -1.90
C MET A 1 5.94 -16.44 -2.14
N GLY A 2 5.98 -15.53 -3.11
CA GLY A 2 7.09 -14.59 -3.18
C GLY A 2 6.76 -13.36 -2.34
N LYS A 3 7.83 -12.68 -1.95
CA LYS A 3 7.75 -11.42 -1.22
C LYS A 3 8.17 -10.31 -2.18
N SER A 4 7.57 -9.15 -2.01
CA SER A 4 7.96 -7.95 -2.76
C SER A 4 8.15 -6.80 -1.79
N LEU A 5 9.29 -6.11 -1.88
CA LEU A 5 9.63 -4.99 -1.02
C LEU A 5 9.02 -3.71 -1.56
N PHE A 6 8.22 -3.03 -0.75
CA PHE A 6 7.64 -1.72 -1.02
C PHE A 6 8.55 -0.65 -0.42
N LYS A 7 9.11 0.18 -1.27
CA LYS A 7 9.94 1.34 -0.88
C LYS A 7 9.17 2.62 -1.20
N VAL A 8 8.98 3.47 -0.19
CA VAL A 8 8.38 4.79 -0.40
C VAL A 8 9.34 5.62 -1.27
N ASN A 9 8.85 6.09 -2.41
CA ASN A 9 9.59 6.98 -3.30
C ASN A 9 9.12 8.43 -3.10
N ASP A 10 7.81 8.65 -3.09
CA ASP A 10 7.20 9.95 -2.84
C ASP A 10 6.00 9.81 -1.89
N TRP A 11 5.81 10.80 -1.01
CA TRP A 11 4.71 10.86 -0.05
C TRP A 11 4.26 12.31 0.12
N GLN A 12 3.05 12.61 -0.32
CA GLN A 12 2.41 13.92 -0.21
C GLN A 12 1.14 13.76 0.60
N GLU A 13 1.08 14.42 1.75
CA GLU A 13 -0.05 14.31 2.67
C GLU A 13 -0.51 15.68 3.14
N GLU A 14 -1.83 15.87 3.16
CA GLU A 14 -2.47 17.07 3.67
C GLU A 14 -3.71 16.74 4.49
N PHE A 15 -3.94 17.52 5.55
CA PHE A 15 -5.19 17.45 6.31
C PHE A 15 -6.34 18.05 5.50
N THR A 16 -7.42 17.30 5.37
CA THR A 16 -8.62 17.70 4.61
C THR A 16 -9.81 18.03 5.52
N ILE A 17 -9.87 17.45 6.72
CA ILE A 17 -10.91 17.75 7.71
C ILE A 17 -10.28 17.79 9.09
N GLU A 18 -10.16 19.01 9.63
CA GLU A 18 -9.44 19.29 10.88
C GLU A 18 -8.01 18.69 10.85
N GLU A 19 -7.31 18.71 11.98
CA GLU A 19 -6.07 17.94 12.14
C GLU A 19 -6.38 16.48 12.53
N LYS A 20 -7.35 15.86 11.83
CA LYS A 20 -7.81 14.50 12.11
C LYS A 20 -7.90 13.62 10.87
N ILE A 21 -8.40 14.13 9.76
CA ILE A 21 -8.48 13.36 8.51
C ILE A 21 -7.52 13.95 7.51
N ALA A 22 -6.59 13.14 7.04
CA ALA A 22 -5.64 13.48 6.00
C ALA A 22 -5.90 12.69 4.73
N HIS A 23 -5.52 13.30 3.62
CA HIS A 23 -5.45 12.68 2.31
C HIS A 23 -3.98 12.55 1.94
N ALA A 24 -3.55 11.35 1.55
CA ALA A 24 -2.17 11.10 1.17
C ALA A 24 -2.10 10.48 -0.22
N ARG A 25 -1.23 11.03 -1.08
CA ARG A 25 -0.81 10.41 -2.33
C ARG A 25 0.62 9.95 -2.19
N ALA A 26 0.87 8.71 -2.55
CA ALA A 26 2.21 8.16 -2.48
C ALA A 26 2.57 7.33 -3.72
N VAL A 27 3.87 7.28 -3.98
CA VAL A 27 4.46 6.46 -5.01
C VAL A 27 5.43 5.49 -4.34
N TYR A 28 5.29 4.20 -4.64
CA TYR A 28 6.21 3.17 -4.21
C TYR A 28 6.94 2.55 -5.39
N ASP A 29 8.22 2.27 -5.18
CA ASP A 29 8.93 1.29 -5.98
C ASP A 29 8.73 -0.09 -5.34
N ILE A 30 8.48 -1.09 -6.18
CA ILE A 30 8.29 -2.48 -5.75
C ILE A 30 9.31 -3.38 -6.43
N GLU A 31 10.01 -4.16 -5.63
CA GLU A 31 11.10 -5.05 -6.05
C GLU A 31 10.91 -6.45 -5.46
N GLY A 32 11.09 -7.51 -6.27
CA GLY A 32 10.93 -8.90 -5.83
C GLY A 32 10.09 -9.72 -6.80
N GLU A 33 9.13 -10.49 -6.29
CA GLU A 33 8.20 -11.27 -7.14
C GLU A 33 7.38 -10.35 -8.06
N LEU A 34 6.89 -9.24 -7.50
CA LEU A 34 6.38 -8.11 -8.26
C LEU A 34 7.51 -7.10 -8.43
N THR A 35 7.70 -6.62 -9.66
CA THR A 35 8.64 -5.53 -9.95
C THR A 35 7.93 -4.44 -10.74
N GLY A 36 8.04 -3.18 -10.31
CA GLY A 36 7.35 -2.07 -10.96
C GLY A 36 7.16 -0.85 -10.07
N LYS A 37 6.03 -0.16 -10.27
CA LYS A 37 5.61 1.00 -9.46
C LYS A 37 4.19 0.86 -8.95
N ILE A 38 3.93 1.45 -7.80
CA ILE A 38 2.59 1.61 -7.25
C ILE A 38 2.30 3.09 -7.02
N ASN A 39 1.14 3.54 -7.49
CA ASN A 39 0.59 4.85 -7.13
C ASN A 39 -0.61 4.60 -6.22
N VAL A 40 -0.70 5.32 -5.12
CA VAL A 40 -1.79 5.16 -4.14
C VAL A 40 -2.39 6.49 -3.76
N ASP A 41 -3.67 6.42 -3.42
CA ASP A 41 -4.46 7.50 -2.86
C ASP A 41 -5.14 6.96 -1.59
N TYR A 42 -4.76 7.52 -0.43
CA TYR A 42 -5.19 7.12 0.91
C TYR A 42 -6.07 8.18 1.56
N THR A 43 -7.08 7.73 2.30
CA THR A 43 -7.68 8.50 3.40
C THR A 43 -7.14 7.96 4.72
N ILE A 44 -6.61 8.85 5.56
CA ILE A 44 -6.00 8.54 6.85
C ILE A 44 -6.79 9.25 7.95
N LEU A 45 -7.28 8.50 8.94
CA LEU A 45 -7.85 9.04 10.16
C LEU A 45 -6.83 8.91 11.29
N TYR A 46 -6.37 10.06 11.78
CA TYR A 46 -5.56 10.13 12.98
C TYR A 46 -6.44 10.05 14.23
N LEU A 47 -6.22 9.01 15.02
CA LEU A 47 -6.82 8.82 16.34
C LEU A 47 -6.10 9.67 17.39
N ASN A 48 -4.78 9.82 17.21
CA ASN A 48 -3.93 10.73 17.94
C ASN A 48 -2.85 11.23 16.98
N TYR A 49 -2.79 12.54 16.72
CA TYR A 49 -1.79 13.14 15.86
C TYR A 49 -0.71 13.82 16.69
N ASN A 50 0.53 13.32 16.57
CA ASN A 50 1.69 13.93 17.19
C ASN A 50 2.42 14.81 16.17
N LYS A 51 2.29 16.12 16.33
CA LYS A 51 2.90 17.14 15.45
C LYS A 51 4.42 17.18 15.53
N GLU A 52 4.99 16.83 16.67
CA GLU A 52 6.44 16.85 16.88
C GLU A 52 7.09 15.60 16.29
N ASN A 53 6.36 14.48 16.29
CA ASN A 53 6.81 13.23 15.71
C ASN A 53 5.63 12.43 15.14
N SER A 54 5.42 12.55 13.83
CA SER A 54 4.33 11.87 13.13
C SER A 54 4.39 10.34 13.28
N HIS A 55 5.58 9.74 13.43
CA HIS A 55 5.75 8.30 13.65
C HIS A 55 5.31 7.83 15.03
N GLN A 56 4.97 8.74 15.95
CA GLN A 56 4.34 8.42 17.24
C GLN A 56 2.82 8.67 17.22
N SER A 57 2.27 9.02 16.06
CA SER A 57 0.82 9.14 15.88
C SER A 57 0.17 7.76 15.86
N SER A 58 -1.12 7.70 16.20
CA SER A 58 -1.94 6.52 15.96
C SER A 58 -2.98 6.82 14.89
N SER A 59 -3.11 5.95 13.90
CA SER A 59 -3.99 6.17 12.75
C SER A 59 -4.59 4.88 12.23
N VAL A 60 -5.69 5.03 11.50
CA VAL A 60 -6.25 4.01 10.62
C VAL A 60 -6.32 4.59 9.21
N PHE A 61 -6.12 3.76 8.20
CA PHE A 61 -6.09 4.23 6.82
C PHE A 61 -6.74 3.23 5.88
N GLU A 62 -7.18 3.76 4.74
CA GLU A 62 -7.70 2.98 3.63
C GLU A 62 -7.43 3.69 2.30
N GLY A 63 -7.07 2.94 1.27
CA GLY A 63 -6.77 3.51 -0.05
C GLY A 63 -6.81 2.48 -1.17
N PHE A 64 -6.74 3.00 -2.40
CA PHE A 64 -6.64 2.19 -3.60
C PHE A 64 -5.27 2.42 -4.27
N MET A 65 -4.61 1.32 -4.60
CA MET A 65 -3.28 1.27 -5.19
C MET A 65 -3.36 0.78 -6.62
N ILE A 66 -2.74 1.49 -7.55
CA ILE A 66 -2.56 1.05 -8.93
C ILE A 66 -1.15 0.48 -9.06
N PHE A 67 -1.05 -0.84 -9.23
CA PHE A 67 0.18 -1.50 -9.61
C PHE A 67 0.37 -1.45 -11.13
N ASP A 68 1.58 -1.11 -11.58
CA ASP A 68 2.01 -1.17 -12.97
C ASP A 68 3.41 -1.79 -13.04
N GLY A 69 3.50 -2.97 -13.64
CA GLY A 69 4.75 -3.72 -13.62
C GLY A 69 4.65 -5.14 -14.14
N GLU A 70 5.53 -5.99 -13.62
CA GLU A 70 5.68 -7.36 -14.04
C GLU A 70 5.75 -8.35 -12.87
N MET A 71 5.35 -9.60 -13.16
CA MET A 71 5.43 -10.74 -12.26
C MET A 71 5.79 -11.99 -13.06
N ASN A 72 6.94 -12.62 -12.79
CA ASN A 72 7.37 -13.83 -13.50
C ASN A 72 7.31 -13.68 -15.05
N GLY A 73 7.70 -12.51 -15.56
CA GLY A 73 7.66 -12.17 -16.99
C GLY A 73 6.29 -11.77 -17.55
N ARG A 74 5.20 -11.92 -16.78
CA ARG A 74 3.85 -11.42 -17.14
C ARG A 74 3.77 -9.93 -16.86
N LYS A 75 3.20 -9.14 -17.78
CA LYS A 75 3.12 -7.69 -17.67
C LYS A 75 1.70 -7.19 -17.66
N GLY A 76 1.45 -6.15 -16.87
CA GLY A 76 0.16 -5.50 -16.83
C GLY A 76 -0.04 -4.62 -15.62
N ARG A 77 -1.30 -4.30 -15.38
CA ARG A 77 -1.74 -3.48 -14.24
C ARG A 77 -2.88 -4.16 -13.52
N PHE A 78 -3.03 -3.88 -12.23
CA PHE A 78 -4.22 -4.20 -11.47
C PHE A 78 -4.34 -3.24 -10.28
N ILE A 79 -5.53 -3.16 -9.70
CA ILE A 79 -5.81 -2.32 -8.54
C ILE A 79 -5.86 -3.20 -7.29
N LEU A 80 -5.21 -2.73 -6.23
CA LEU A 80 -5.32 -3.28 -4.88
C LEU A 80 -6.10 -2.29 -4.01
N ARG A 81 -6.85 -2.79 -3.03
CA ARG A 81 -7.29 -2.01 -1.87
C ARG A 81 -6.33 -2.33 -0.72
N ASP A 82 -5.88 -1.29 -0.04
CA ASP A 82 -5.08 -1.39 1.17
C ASP A 82 -5.86 -0.79 2.33
N LYS A 83 -5.89 -1.52 3.44
CA LYS A 83 -6.57 -1.11 4.67
C LYS A 83 -5.74 -1.55 5.85
N GLY A 84 -5.46 -0.61 6.74
CA GLY A 84 -4.65 -0.89 7.90
C GLY A 84 -4.74 0.14 9.00
N SER A 85 -3.85 -0.05 9.97
CA SER A 85 -3.70 0.80 11.14
C SER A 85 -2.24 0.85 11.57
N PHE A 86 -1.88 1.97 12.16
CA PHE A 86 -0.65 2.14 12.91
C PHE A 86 -1.02 2.58 14.31
N ILE A 87 -0.92 1.69 15.30
CA ILE A 87 -1.36 1.94 16.68
C ILE A 87 -0.28 1.42 17.63
N ASP A 88 0.12 2.21 18.62
CA ASP A 88 1.14 1.83 19.60
C ASP A 88 2.43 1.25 18.97
N ASN A 89 2.91 1.90 17.90
CA ASN A 89 4.05 1.47 17.08
C ASN A 89 3.90 0.11 16.39
N GLN A 90 2.67 -0.38 16.22
CA GLN A 90 2.37 -1.61 15.49
C GLN A 90 1.65 -1.28 14.19
N TYR A 91 2.23 -1.74 13.08
CA TYR A 91 1.63 -1.65 11.75
C TYR A 91 0.91 -2.95 11.42
N GLU A 92 -0.39 -2.87 11.16
CA GLU A 92 -1.20 -3.98 10.68
C GLU A 92 -1.99 -3.55 9.45
N ALA A 93 -1.83 -4.26 8.34
CA ALA A 93 -2.57 -3.96 7.13
C ALA A 93 -2.83 -5.21 6.29
N LYS A 94 -3.92 -5.15 5.52
CA LYS A 94 -4.33 -6.17 4.56
C LYS A 94 -4.51 -5.54 3.21
N VAL A 95 -4.05 -6.25 2.19
CA VAL A 95 -4.29 -5.89 0.80
C VAL A 95 -5.17 -6.91 0.10
N GLU A 96 -5.98 -6.44 -0.84
CA GLU A 96 -6.83 -7.28 -1.67
C GLU A 96 -6.81 -6.76 -3.10
N VAL A 97 -6.58 -7.65 -4.06
CA VAL A 97 -6.69 -7.34 -5.49
C VAL A 97 -8.16 -7.16 -5.83
N ILE A 98 -8.51 -6.01 -6.41
CA ILE A 98 -9.87 -5.74 -6.90
C ILE A 98 -10.08 -6.52 -8.18
N THR A 99 -10.88 -7.58 -8.11
CA THR A 99 -11.21 -8.45 -9.24
C THR A 99 -11.78 -7.66 -10.41
N GLY A 100 -11.35 -7.97 -11.62
CA GLY A 100 -11.80 -7.30 -12.85
C GLY A 100 -11.03 -6.01 -13.20
N THR A 101 -10.05 -5.60 -12.39
CA THR A 101 -9.19 -4.43 -12.70
C THR A 101 -7.89 -4.78 -13.41
N GLY A 102 -7.61 -6.09 -13.52
CA GLY A 102 -6.44 -6.60 -14.20
C GLY A 102 -6.42 -6.29 -15.70
N THR A 103 -5.25 -5.91 -16.20
CA THR A 103 -5.00 -5.62 -17.63
C THR A 103 -3.80 -6.43 -18.13
N GLY A 104 -3.64 -6.54 -19.45
CA GLY A 104 -2.57 -7.32 -20.06
C GLY A 104 -2.60 -8.78 -19.61
N ASP A 105 -1.47 -9.28 -19.12
CA ASP A 105 -1.36 -10.66 -18.65
C ASP A 105 -2.03 -10.88 -17.28
N PHE A 106 -2.54 -9.83 -16.63
CA PHE A 106 -3.22 -9.90 -15.33
C PHE A 106 -4.75 -9.88 -15.46
N ILE A 107 -5.33 -10.00 -16.65
CA ILE A 107 -6.79 -10.16 -16.77
C ILE A 107 -7.25 -11.38 -15.97
N GLY A 108 -8.25 -11.19 -15.11
CA GLY A 108 -8.78 -12.24 -14.22
C GLY A 108 -8.03 -12.43 -12.90
N ILE A 109 -6.98 -11.64 -12.65
CA ILE A 109 -6.19 -11.72 -11.40
C ILE A 109 -7.06 -11.49 -10.16
N SER A 110 -6.77 -12.27 -9.12
CA SER A 110 -7.30 -12.08 -7.77
C SER A 110 -6.22 -12.36 -6.74
N GLY A 111 -6.39 -11.89 -5.51
CA GLY A 111 -5.40 -12.15 -4.47
C GLY A 111 -5.59 -11.36 -3.21
N LYS A 112 -4.90 -11.79 -2.15
CA LYS A 112 -4.89 -11.15 -0.83
C LYS A 112 -3.50 -11.20 -0.24
N GLY A 113 -3.17 -10.22 0.59
CA GLY A 113 -1.86 -10.17 1.21
C GLY A 113 -1.83 -9.38 2.51
N THR A 114 -0.66 -9.44 3.13
CA THR A 114 -0.32 -8.72 4.36
C THR A 114 1.09 -8.17 4.23
N TYR A 115 1.44 -7.23 5.10
CA TYR A 115 2.78 -6.68 5.16
C TYR A 115 3.55 -7.13 6.38
N GLU A 116 4.87 -7.15 6.25
CA GLU A 116 5.81 -7.33 7.35
C GLU A 116 6.81 -6.17 7.32
N PRO A 117 7.16 -5.57 8.47
CA PRO A 117 8.21 -4.55 8.52
C PRO A 117 9.55 -5.08 8.01
N ALA A 118 10.29 -4.25 7.28
CA ALA A 118 11.65 -4.51 6.84
C ALA A 118 12.52 -3.26 7.00
N GLU A 119 13.84 -3.42 6.92
CA GLU A 119 14.80 -2.33 7.16
C GLU A 119 14.60 -1.14 6.19
N GLU A 120 14.31 -1.42 4.92
CA GLU A 120 14.17 -0.40 3.86
C GLU A 120 12.71 -0.12 3.46
N GLY A 121 11.72 -0.66 4.18
CA GLY A 121 10.31 -0.49 3.82
C GLY A 121 9.40 -1.61 4.35
N MET A 122 8.42 -2.02 3.54
CA MET A 122 7.46 -3.06 3.91
C MET A 122 7.54 -4.24 2.95
N LEU A 123 7.64 -5.47 3.47
CA LEU A 123 7.55 -6.68 2.67
C LEU A 123 6.09 -7.07 2.47
N LEU A 124 5.60 -6.95 1.24
CA LEU A 124 4.31 -7.48 0.85
C LEU A 124 4.41 -9.00 0.63
N ASN A 125 3.55 -9.71 1.35
CA ASN A 125 3.27 -11.13 1.16
C ASN A 125 1.93 -11.26 0.43
N LEU A 126 1.95 -11.28 -0.91
CA LEU A 126 0.75 -11.36 -1.73
C LEU A 126 0.54 -12.79 -2.27
N MET A 127 -0.66 -13.34 -2.03
CA MET A 127 -1.09 -14.60 -2.62
C MET A 127 -2.02 -14.29 -3.79
N ILE A 128 -1.57 -14.57 -5.01
CA ILE A 128 -2.32 -14.36 -6.26
C ILE A 128 -2.89 -15.69 -6.78
N ASN A 129 -4.11 -15.64 -7.32
CA ASN A 129 -4.72 -16.74 -8.09
C ASN A 129 -5.02 -16.28 -9.52
#